data_AF-A0A2H6IDH4-F1
#
_entry.id   AF-A0A2H6IDH4-F1
#
_cell.length_a   1.000
_cell.length_b   1.000
_cell.length_c   1.000
_cell.angle_alpha   90.00
_cell.angle_beta   90.00
_cell.angle_gamma   90.00
#
_symmetry.space_group_name_H-M   'P 1'
#
loop_
_entity.id
_entity.type
_entity.pdbx_description
1 polymer ?
#
loop_
_entity_poly.entity_id
_entity_poly.type
_entity_poly.pdbx_seq_one_letter_code
_entity_poly.pdbx_strand_id
1 'polypeptide(L)'
;MKRKSVIKYSVLFVLFFAGIAIGLLLWNRIELPFQNPWGVKGKLTEIQYNPSNDVVRFAVFLLSPLLLLFIAYLLGRRKLNDIIFAESSSPAGGSLHNFRPPLKALLSILLIVFSIIVALNIPTFHASGKFDSFHEGETLGPAVSYMAGQTPYKDFIFLHGLYENPLRSVIAFRLFGKSIGSVRTLESIIKILTFVLLSIFMLQLYRGRHLYSFTAVTILALLHSSSMFHLLPLVFIKARDITVFLFLITIVILQDIGKAQAFSVKKIFVAGFLFSFIPLASFSYSVDRGVFLFAAYLILFPVLYFLYFYKVNLRRYFLFSSFLGLLSAVFLVGFLLWGGLTDFFKYVFLTMPRYKGLMSGKVYPVFDKLFFSVSVIIAANTFWVAFKFMQELHLNNGRLRFSVRSFMEKYLVEFSMLIVSLFLFRSALGRSDWPHVAYSIPVTYILSIYIVIKHYSHKFLRGYVFTKTYTYLLAAVVAVIFSSGIYQIYRGDLIKENFPLGVKDSEIIPDNYKATISFLRNNLAPDESFFTMTAEASWYYFIDRPSPSRFPVIIFAIPYFYQNEVVKGLEKNNVKFVLYRNSHWASRFDGFSNEERLPVIAKYIRNYFTFYRKIDDNEIWIRKTEHPLIPDTR
;
A
#
# COMPACT_ATOMS: atom_id res chain seq x y z
N MET A 1 43.16 -2.88 -14.57
CA MET A 1 41.83 -2.65 -13.94
C MET A 1 40.63 -3.14 -14.78
N LYS A 2 40.54 -2.85 -16.10
CA LYS A 2 39.40 -3.25 -16.94
C LYS A 2 39.09 -4.77 -16.94
N ARG A 3 40.10 -5.64 -17.12
CA ARG A 3 39.92 -7.12 -17.15
C ARG A 3 39.33 -7.69 -15.85
N LYS A 4 39.83 -7.28 -14.68
CA LYS A 4 39.29 -7.74 -13.37
C LYS A 4 37.83 -7.30 -13.16
N SER A 5 37.50 -6.07 -13.58
CA SER A 5 36.13 -5.56 -13.50
C SER A 5 35.17 -6.33 -14.41
N VAL A 6 35.59 -6.67 -15.63
CA VAL A 6 34.79 -7.49 -16.54
C VAL A 6 34.52 -8.86 -15.93
N ILE A 7 35.58 -9.56 -15.46
CA ILE A 7 35.44 -10.87 -14.82
C ILE A 7 34.47 -10.81 -13.63
N LYS A 8 34.61 -9.81 -12.75
CA LYS A 8 33.72 -9.61 -11.59
C LYS A 8 32.25 -9.53 -12.01
N TYR A 9 31.91 -8.65 -12.95
CA TYR A 9 30.52 -8.46 -13.33
C TYR A 9 29.98 -9.64 -14.16
N SER A 10 30.81 -10.31 -14.97
CA SER A 10 30.42 -11.54 -15.67
C SER A 10 30.07 -12.66 -14.69
N VAL A 11 30.88 -12.88 -13.64
CA VAL A 11 30.57 -13.91 -12.64
C VAL A 11 29.29 -13.57 -11.87
N LEU A 12 29.14 -12.33 -11.41
CA LEU A 12 27.92 -11.90 -10.71
C LEU A 12 26.67 -12.04 -11.58
N PHE A 13 26.78 -11.71 -12.87
CA PHE A 13 25.71 -11.89 -13.84
C PHE A 13 25.33 -13.36 -13.99
N VAL A 14 26.31 -14.26 -14.18
CA VAL A 14 26.06 -15.71 -14.29
C VAL A 14 25.41 -16.26 -13.02
N LEU A 15 25.92 -15.91 -11.84
CA LEU A 15 25.33 -16.36 -10.56
C LEU A 15 23.89 -15.89 -10.40
N PHE A 16 23.61 -14.64 -10.77
CA PHE A 16 22.26 -14.08 -10.71
C PHE A 16 21.30 -14.84 -11.64
N PHE A 17 21.61 -14.92 -12.94
CA PHE A 17 20.71 -15.55 -13.92
C PHE A 17 20.58 -17.07 -13.74
N ALA A 18 21.64 -17.76 -13.32
CA ALA A 18 21.56 -19.17 -12.93
C ALA A 18 20.61 -19.35 -11.73
N GLY A 19 20.68 -18.47 -10.74
CA GLY A 19 19.79 -18.49 -9.58
C GLY A 19 18.32 -18.23 -9.96
N ILE A 20 18.07 -17.29 -10.88
CA ILE A 20 16.73 -17.05 -11.43
C ILE A 20 16.20 -18.29 -12.14
N ALA A 21 17.04 -18.95 -12.96
CA ALA A 21 16.65 -20.18 -13.65
C ALA A 21 16.30 -21.31 -12.66
N ILE A 22 17.10 -21.50 -11.60
CA ILE A 22 16.79 -22.47 -10.53
C ILE A 22 15.45 -22.13 -9.85
N GLY A 23 15.25 -20.85 -9.50
CA GLY A 23 14.00 -20.39 -8.90
C GLY A 23 12.76 -20.70 -9.76
N LEU A 24 12.87 -20.49 -11.08
CA LEU A 24 11.80 -20.82 -12.03
C LEU A 24 11.58 -22.34 -12.16
N LEU A 25 12.65 -23.13 -12.22
CA LEU A 25 12.55 -24.60 -12.30
C LEU A 25 11.86 -25.20 -11.07
N LEU A 26 12.05 -24.60 -9.90
CA LEU A 26 11.41 -25.02 -8.64
C LEU A 26 10.00 -24.46 -8.45
N TRP A 27 9.61 -23.40 -9.18
CA TRP A 27 8.35 -22.67 -8.94
C TRP A 27 7.12 -23.58 -8.93
N ASN A 28 6.95 -24.38 -9.99
CA ASN A 28 5.80 -25.28 -10.14
C ASN A 28 5.92 -26.56 -9.28
N ARG A 29 7.06 -26.79 -8.60
CA ARG A 29 7.27 -27.97 -7.73
C ARG A 29 6.90 -27.72 -6.27
N ILE A 30 6.65 -26.46 -5.91
CA ILE A 30 6.28 -26.08 -4.54
C ILE A 30 4.77 -26.05 -4.43
N GLU A 31 4.20 -27.01 -3.70
CA GLU A 31 2.76 -27.11 -3.44
C GLU A 31 2.51 -27.42 -1.96
N LEU A 32 1.82 -26.52 -1.28
CA LEU A 32 1.39 -26.67 0.11
C LEU A 32 -0.02 -27.28 0.18
N PRO A 33 -0.33 -28.06 1.23
CA PRO A 33 -1.64 -28.69 1.38
C PRO A 33 -2.75 -27.65 1.50
N PHE A 34 -3.84 -27.82 0.76
CA PHE A 34 -4.98 -26.91 0.77
C PHE A 34 -5.94 -27.20 1.94
N GLN A 35 -6.47 -26.13 2.54
CA GLN A 35 -7.49 -26.20 3.59
C GLN A 35 -8.50 -25.06 3.41
N ASN A 36 -9.78 -25.35 3.62
CA ASN A 36 -10.87 -24.36 3.62
C ASN A 36 -11.90 -24.67 4.72
N PRO A 37 -11.50 -24.61 6.01
CA PRO A 37 -12.38 -25.01 7.11
C PRO A 37 -13.60 -24.10 7.28
N TRP A 38 -13.63 -22.92 6.66
CA TRP A 38 -14.67 -21.92 6.84
C TRP A 38 -15.62 -21.79 5.64
N GLY A 39 -15.50 -22.68 4.65
CA GLY A 39 -16.39 -22.75 3.50
C GLY A 39 -16.34 -21.50 2.61
N VAL A 40 -15.18 -20.86 2.52
CA VAL A 40 -15.00 -19.67 1.69
C VAL A 40 -15.08 -20.06 0.22
N LYS A 41 -15.80 -19.29 -0.60
CA LYS A 41 -15.85 -19.47 -2.05
C LYS A 41 -15.11 -18.35 -2.77
N GLY A 42 -14.10 -18.70 -3.55
CA GLY A 42 -13.29 -17.79 -4.36
C GLY A 42 -12.40 -18.54 -5.36
N LYS A 43 -11.67 -17.80 -6.20
CA LYS A 43 -10.87 -18.39 -7.30
C LYS A 43 -9.89 -19.47 -6.82
N LEU A 44 -9.14 -19.22 -5.75
CA LEU A 44 -8.20 -20.20 -5.22
C LEU A 44 -8.88 -21.46 -4.68
N THR A 45 -10.08 -21.34 -4.12
CA THR A 45 -10.80 -22.49 -3.57
C THR A 45 -11.36 -23.42 -4.64
N GLU A 46 -11.64 -22.91 -5.85
CA GLU A 46 -12.11 -23.74 -6.96
C GLU A 46 -11.03 -24.70 -7.46
N ILE A 47 -9.80 -24.22 -7.50
CA ILE A 47 -8.63 -25.00 -7.94
C ILE A 47 -7.87 -25.64 -6.75
N GLN A 48 -8.45 -25.59 -5.54
CA GLN A 48 -7.83 -26.09 -4.31
C GLN A 48 -6.39 -25.59 -4.09
N TYR A 49 -6.15 -24.31 -4.37
CA TYR A 49 -4.82 -23.69 -4.25
C TYR A 49 -4.60 -23.09 -2.87
N ASN A 50 -3.51 -23.47 -2.19
CA ASN A 50 -3.12 -22.88 -0.93
C ASN A 50 -2.62 -21.42 -1.14
N PRO A 51 -3.22 -20.40 -0.51
CA PRO A 51 -2.81 -18.99 -0.68
C PRO A 51 -1.36 -18.67 -0.27
N SER A 52 -0.71 -19.53 0.51
CA SER A 52 0.69 -19.38 0.92
C SER A 52 1.69 -19.89 -0.12
N ASN A 53 1.23 -20.63 -1.15
CA ASN A 53 2.09 -21.12 -2.23
C ASN A 53 2.85 -19.98 -2.90
N ASP A 54 2.16 -18.89 -3.27
CA ASP A 54 2.79 -17.75 -3.95
C ASP A 54 3.88 -17.09 -3.10
N VAL A 55 3.70 -17.06 -1.78
CA VAL A 55 4.69 -16.51 -0.85
C VAL A 55 5.94 -17.39 -0.79
N VAL A 56 5.77 -18.70 -0.66
CA VAL A 56 6.90 -19.65 -0.58
C VAL A 56 7.63 -19.74 -1.92
N ARG A 57 6.89 -19.83 -3.04
CA ARG A 57 7.44 -19.83 -4.40
C ARG A 57 8.26 -18.57 -4.65
N PHE A 58 7.71 -17.40 -4.32
CA PHE A 58 8.43 -16.13 -4.44
C PHE A 58 9.67 -16.07 -3.54
N ALA A 59 9.59 -16.55 -2.30
CA ALA A 59 10.76 -16.62 -1.41
C ALA A 59 11.87 -17.51 -1.99
N VAL A 60 11.55 -18.70 -2.51
CA VAL A 60 12.53 -19.58 -3.16
C VAL A 60 13.14 -18.92 -4.40
N PHE A 61 12.33 -18.26 -5.23
CA PHE A 61 12.80 -17.50 -6.38
C PHE A 61 13.80 -16.40 -5.98
N LEU A 62 13.50 -15.63 -4.93
CA LEU A 62 14.40 -14.59 -4.42
C LEU A 62 15.68 -15.14 -3.79
N LEU A 63 15.59 -16.24 -3.03
CA LEU A 63 16.71 -16.80 -2.29
C LEU A 63 17.67 -17.61 -3.17
N SER A 64 17.23 -18.10 -4.33
CA SER A 64 18.07 -18.93 -5.22
C SER A 64 19.34 -18.21 -5.71
N PRO A 65 19.28 -16.97 -6.25
CA PRO A 65 20.49 -16.19 -6.56
C PRO A 65 21.39 -15.91 -5.35
N LEU A 66 20.80 -15.69 -4.18
CA LEU A 66 21.53 -15.40 -2.94
C LEU A 66 22.30 -16.64 -2.46
N LEU A 67 21.70 -17.81 -2.56
CA LEU A 67 22.33 -19.08 -2.22
C LEU A 67 23.56 -19.32 -3.12
N LEU A 68 23.45 -19.12 -4.43
CA LEU A 68 24.58 -19.24 -5.34
C LEU A 68 25.70 -18.23 -5.03
N LEU A 69 25.33 -16.99 -4.68
CA LEU A 69 26.30 -15.98 -4.24
C LEU A 69 27.04 -16.40 -2.97
N PHE A 70 26.32 -16.96 -2.00
CA PHE A 70 26.92 -17.45 -0.75
C PHE A 70 27.81 -18.68 -0.97
N ILE A 71 27.37 -19.64 -1.79
CA ILE A 71 28.18 -20.80 -2.21
C ILE A 71 29.46 -20.31 -2.90
N ALA A 72 29.35 -19.36 -3.84
CA ALA A 72 30.51 -18.79 -4.52
C ALA A 72 31.47 -18.09 -3.56
N TYR A 73 30.98 -17.43 -2.52
CA TYR A 73 31.81 -16.83 -1.47
C TYR A 73 32.55 -17.88 -0.64
N LEU A 74 31.84 -18.91 -0.15
CA LEU A 74 32.42 -19.95 0.72
C LEU A 74 33.37 -20.90 -0.02
N LEU A 75 32.99 -21.35 -1.21
CA LEU A 75 33.77 -22.31 -2.01
C LEU A 75 34.75 -21.65 -2.98
N GLY A 76 34.68 -20.32 -3.12
CA GLY A 76 35.51 -19.56 -4.03
C GLY A 76 36.99 -19.63 -3.67
N ARG A 77 37.85 -19.86 -4.67
CA ARG A 77 39.31 -19.71 -4.48
C ARG A 77 39.62 -18.28 -4.03
N ARG A 78 40.54 -18.12 -3.08
CA ARG A 78 40.92 -16.80 -2.51
C ARG A 78 41.14 -15.72 -3.58
N LYS A 79 41.91 -16.03 -4.63
CA LYS A 79 42.16 -15.12 -5.77
C LYS A 79 40.88 -14.68 -6.50
N LEU A 80 39.88 -15.55 -6.65
CA LEU A 80 38.61 -15.24 -7.30
C LEU A 80 37.73 -14.39 -6.38
N ASN A 81 37.69 -14.72 -5.08
CA ASN A 81 37.01 -13.92 -4.06
C ASN A 81 37.60 -12.51 -3.98
N ASP A 82 38.92 -12.37 -4.06
CA ASP A 82 39.60 -11.07 -4.11
C ASP A 82 39.26 -10.28 -5.39
N ILE A 83 38.89 -10.94 -6.50
CA ILE A 83 38.44 -10.25 -7.72
C ILE A 83 36.97 -9.81 -7.58
N ILE A 84 36.12 -10.66 -7.01
CA ILE A 84 34.66 -10.45 -6.95
C ILE A 84 34.30 -9.51 -5.80
N PHE A 85 34.79 -9.76 -4.59
CA PHE A 85 34.32 -9.13 -3.37
C PHE A 85 35.22 -7.98 -2.90
N ALA A 86 36.51 -7.95 -3.27
CA ALA A 86 37.35 -6.82 -2.93
C ALA A 86 36.80 -5.50 -3.50
N GLU A 87 37.04 -4.44 -2.74
CA GLU A 87 36.57 -3.13 -3.10
C GLU A 87 37.42 -2.57 -4.24
N SER A 88 36.79 -2.27 -5.38
CA SER A 88 37.36 -1.28 -6.27
C SER A 88 37.04 0.06 -5.63
N SER A 89 38.06 0.77 -5.13
CA SER A 89 37.92 2.12 -4.59
C SER A 89 37.00 2.96 -5.49
N SER A 90 35.77 3.16 -5.05
CA SER A 90 34.93 4.21 -5.61
C SER A 90 35.17 5.41 -4.71
N PRO A 91 35.68 6.52 -5.26
CA PRO A 91 35.97 7.72 -4.50
C PRO A 91 34.74 8.12 -3.69
N ALA A 92 35.00 8.43 -2.42
CA ALA A 92 34.16 9.30 -1.63
C ALA A 92 33.71 10.50 -2.49
N GLY A 93 32.45 10.88 -2.30
CA GLY A 93 31.70 11.76 -3.19
C GLY A 93 32.49 12.91 -3.80
N GLY A 94 32.42 13.01 -5.13
CA GLY A 94 32.81 14.21 -5.86
C GLY A 94 32.15 15.46 -5.29
N SER A 95 32.89 16.56 -5.40
CA SER A 95 32.68 17.87 -4.78
C SER A 95 31.22 18.31 -4.70
N LEU A 96 30.83 18.82 -3.53
CA LEU A 96 29.69 19.73 -3.44
C LEU A 96 29.95 20.92 -4.37
N HIS A 97 29.17 21.05 -5.44
CA HIS A 97 28.90 22.39 -5.93
C HIS A 97 28.04 23.06 -4.86
N ASN A 98 28.69 23.90 -4.05
CA ASN A 98 28.03 24.73 -3.05
C ASN A 98 27.22 25.80 -3.79
N PHE A 99 25.99 25.46 -4.18
CA PHE A 99 25.00 26.47 -4.51
C PHE A 99 24.75 27.36 -3.28
N ARG A 100 24.57 28.67 -3.53
CA ARG A 100 24.20 29.62 -2.48
C ARG A 100 22.90 29.16 -1.80
N PRO A 101 22.73 29.35 -0.48
CA PRO A 101 21.53 28.95 0.27
C PRO A 101 20.18 29.28 -0.39
N PRO A 102 19.96 30.50 -0.96
CA PRO A 102 18.67 30.83 -1.60
C PRO A 102 18.35 29.97 -2.83
N LEU A 103 19.37 29.60 -3.62
CA LEU A 103 19.17 28.77 -4.81
C LEU A 103 18.77 27.33 -4.45
N LYS A 104 19.31 26.79 -3.34
CA LYS A 104 18.91 25.47 -2.83
C LYS A 104 17.46 25.44 -2.37
N ALA A 105 16.99 26.52 -1.73
CA ALA A 105 15.59 26.66 -1.33
C ALA A 105 14.68 26.70 -2.57
N LEU A 106 15.02 27.53 -3.57
CA LEU A 106 14.27 27.63 -4.82
C LEU A 106 14.15 26.28 -5.54
N LEU A 107 15.26 25.55 -5.72
CA LEU A 107 15.23 24.24 -6.37
C LEU A 107 14.40 23.20 -5.62
N SER A 108 14.34 23.29 -4.29
CA SER A 108 13.51 22.41 -3.47
C SER A 108 12.02 22.73 -3.64
N ILE A 109 11.67 24.02 -3.71
CA ILE A 109 10.31 24.48 -3.99
C ILE A 109 9.90 24.05 -5.40
N LEU A 110 10.76 24.23 -6.41
CA LEU A 110 10.48 23.82 -7.78
C LEU A 110 10.22 22.31 -7.90
N LEU A 111 10.96 21.48 -7.17
CA LEU A 111 10.71 20.03 -7.15
C LEU A 111 9.35 19.70 -6.53
N ILE A 112 8.97 20.37 -5.46
CA ILE A 112 7.66 20.20 -4.81
C ILE A 112 6.54 20.61 -5.76
N VAL A 113 6.66 21.78 -6.39
CA VAL A 113 5.69 22.28 -7.37
C VAL A 113 5.57 21.34 -8.57
N PHE A 114 6.70 20.82 -9.08
CA PHE A 114 6.70 19.81 -10.13
C PHE A 114 5.91 18.55 -9.73
N SER A 115 6.12 18.04 -8.52
CA SER A 115 5.40 16.87 -8.02
C SER A 115 3.91 17.11 -7.79
N ILE A 116 3.51 18.34 -7.42
CA ILE A 116 2.09 18.73 -7.34
C ILE A 116 1.44 18.67 -8.73
N ILE A 117 2.10 19.22 -9.76
CA ILE A 117 1.60 19.14 -11.13
C ILE A 117 1.49 17.68 -11.60
N VAL A 118 2.49 16.85 -11.30
CA VAL A 118 2.42 15.40 -11.59
C VAL A 118 1.23 14.75 -10.88
N ALA A 119 1.02 15.03 -9.59
CA ALA A 119 -0.08 14.46 -8.82
C ALA A 119 -1.46 14.86 -9.37
N LEU A 120 -1.63 16.11 -9.80
CA LEU A 120 -2.89 16.61 -10.38
C LEU A 120 -3.23 15.95 -11.72
N ASN A 121 -2.21 15.58 -12.51
CA ASN A 121 -2.38 14.90 -13.79
C ASN A 121 -2.60 13.39 -13.66
N ILE A 122 -2.39 12.83 -12.48
CA ILE A 122 -2.69 11.43 -12.19
C ILE A 122 -4.17 11.35 -11.79
N PRO A 123 -5.01 10.57 -12.48
CA PRO A 123 -6.38 10.35 -12.06
C PRO A 123 -6.41 9.85 -10.61
N THR A 124 -7.11 10.55 -9.72
CA THR A 124 -7.35 10.03 -8.38
C THR A 124 -8.30 8.84 -8.52
N PHE A 125 -7.88 7.67 -8.06
CA PHE A 125 -8.78 6.53 -7.93
C PHE A 125 -9.99 7.00 -7.10
N HIS A 126 -11.17 7.06 -7.75
CA HIS A 126 -12.45 7.61 -7.27
C HIS A 126 -12.72 9.11 -7.48
N ALA A 127 -11.78 10.02 -7.72
CA ALA A 127 -12.19 11.45 -7.88
C ALA A 127 -12.79 11.74 -9.27
N SER A 128 -12.26 11.12 -10.32
CA SER A 128 -12.75 11.26 -11.69
C SER A 128 -13.49 10.00 -12.17
N GLY A 129 -14.35 10.19 -13.18
CA GLY A 129 -15.12 9.12 -13.79
C GLY A 129 -16.43 8.76 -13.07
N LYS A 130 -17.06 7.68 -13.56
CA LYS A 130 -18.33 7.16 -13.06
C LYS A 130 -18.19 6.72 -11.60
N PHE A 131 -19.27 6.87 -10.83
CA PHE A 131 -19.32 6.42 -9.46
C PHE A 131 -19.15 4.90 -9.36
N ASP A 132 -18.17 4.46 -8.57
CA ASP A 132 -17.97 3.05 -8.25
C ASP A 132 -18.63 2.75 -6.90
N SER A 133 -19.87 2.29 -6.95
CA SER A 133 -20.70 2.00 -5.77
C SER A 133 -20.13 0.92 -4.86
N PHE A 134 -19.25 0.07 -5.38
CA PHE A 134 -18.53 -0.89 -4.55
C PHE A 134 -17.37 -0.19 -3.83
N HIS A 135 -16.36 0.31 -4.55
CA HIS A 135 -15.14 0.82 -3.92
C HIS A 135 -15.35 2.16 -3.18
N GLU A 136 -16.19 3.07 -3.70
CA GLU A 136 -16.60 4.27 -2.95
C GLU A 136 -17.59 3.91 -1.84
N GLY A 137 -18.37 2.85 -2.02
CA GLY A 137 -19.24 2.30 -0.97
C GLY A 137 -18.48 1.81 0.26
N GLU A 138 -17.28 1.23 0.08
CA GLU A 138 -16.44 0.76 1.19
C GLU A 138 -16.03 1.88 2.16
N THR A 139 -16.08 3.15 1.75
CA THR A 139 -15.84 4.32 2.61
C THR A 139 -17.16 4.96 3.05
N LEU A 140 -18.08 5.18 2.10
CA LEU A 140 -19.35 5.88 2.34
C LEU A 140 -20.29 5.11 3.28
N GLY A 141 -20.44 3.80 3.10
CA GLY A 141 -21.35 2.98 3.91
C GLY A 141 -20.90 2.90 5.38
N PRO A 142 -19.68 2.43 5.67
CA PRO A 142 -19.15 2.40 7.04
C PRO A 142 -19.11 3.77 7.72
N ALA A 143 -19.00 4.87 6.97
CA ALA A 143 -19.06 6.21 7.54
C ALA A 143 -20.43 6.52 8.17
N VAL A 144 -21.53 6.00 7.61
CA VAL A 144 -22.87 6.13 8.22
C VAL A 144 -22.92 5.42 9.57
N SER A 145 -22.42 4.18 9.62
CA SER A 145 -22.28 3.42 10.87
C SER A 145 -21.44 4.17 11.91
N TYR A 146 -20.27 4.67 11.51
CA TYR A 146 -19.42 5.45 12.41
C TYR A 146 -20.13 6.72 12.90
N MET A 147 -20.78 7.50 12.03
CA MET A 147 -21.52 8.69 12.45
C MET A 147 -22.71 8.39 13.37
N ALA A 148 -23.28 7.18 13.29
CA ALA A 148 -24.37 6.72 14.14
C ALA A 148 -23.93 6.24 15.53
N GLY A 149 -22.66 6.38 15.91
CA GLY A 149 -22.20 5.96 17.25
C GLY A 149 -21.88 4.46 17.37
N GLN A 150 -21.85 3.72 16.25
CA GLN A 150 -21.46 2.32 16.24
C GLN A 150 -19.94 2.13 16.40
N THR A 151 -19.53 1.12 17.16
CA THR A 151 -18.14 0.80 17.46
C THR A 151 -17.47 0.03 16.30
N PRO A 152 -16.37 0.52 15.71
CA PRO A 152 -15.61 -0.20 14.68
C PRO A 152 -15.20 -1.62 15.07
N TYR A 153 -15.27 -2.56 14.12
CA TYR A 153 -15.00 -4.01 14.21
C TYR A 153 -15.93 -4.82 15.13
N LYS A 154 -16.57 -4.16 16.09
CA LYS A 154 -17.61 -4.75 16.94
C LYS A 154 -18.97 -4.67 16.26
N ASP A 155 -19.44 -3.45 15.97
CA ASP A 155 -20.77 -3.18 15.46
C ASP A 155 -20.79 -3.06 13.92
N PHE A 156 -19.64 -2.76 13.29
CA PHE A 156 -19.47 -2.83 11.84
C PHE A 156 -18.01 -3.11 11.43
N ILE A 157 -17.80 -3.81 10.32
CA ILE A 157 -16.49 -4.29 9.85
C ILE A 157 -16.12 -3.65 8.51
N PHE A 158 -14.82 -3.44 8.31
CA PHE A 158 -14.19 -3.02 7.07
C PHE A 158 -12.79 -3.66 6.95
N LEU A 159 -12.21 -3.67 5.73
CA LEU A 159 -10.95 -4.38 5.46
C LEU A 159 -9.70 -3.49 5.35
N HIS A 160 -9.84 -2.26 4.87
CA HIS A 160 -8.68 -1.50 4.43
C HIS A 160 -8.04 -0.69 5.55
N GLY A 161 -8.82 -0.13 6.46
CA GLY A 161 -8.33 0.70 7.56
C GLY A 161 -9.37 1.70 8.00
N LEU A 162 -9.25 2.18 9.23
CA LEU A 162 -10.27 3.04 9.81
C LEU A 162 -10.33 4.39 9.08
N TYR A 163 -9.18 4.93 8.66
CA TYR A 163 -9.09 6.07 7.76
C TYR A 163 -9.63 5.74 6.37
N GLU A 164 -9.05 4.76 5.69
CA GLU A 164 -9.42 4.41 4.31
C GLU A 164 -10.91 4.12 4.12
N ASN A 165 -11.55 3.54 5.14
CA ASN A 165 -12.97 3.22 5.11
C ASN A 165 -13.80 4.32 5.81
N PRO A 166 -14.23 4.24 7.08
CA PRO A 166 -15.20 5.20 7.58
C PRO A 166 -14.65 6.63 7.74
N LEU A 167 -13.45 6.81 8.29
CA LEU A 167 -13.01 8.14 8.75
C LEU A 167 -12.67 9.10 7.62
N ARG A 168 -12.20 8.64 6.45
CA ARG A 168 -11.98 9.52 5.30
C ARG A 168 -13.27 10.24 4.92
N SER A 169 -14.38 9.50 4.79
CA SER A 169 -15.68 10.10 4.52
C SER A 169 -16.15 10.99 5.67
N VAL A 170 -16.03 10.55 6.93
CA VAL A 170 -16.43 11.36 8.09
C VAL A 170 -15.68 12.70 8.15
N ILE A 171 -14.35 12.68 7.93
CA ILE A 171 -13.50 13.88 7.92
C ILE A 171 -13.90 14.77 6.75
N ALA A 172 -14.08 14.21 5.56
CA ALA A 172 -14.51 14.97 4.39
C ALA A 172 -15.87 15.66 4.62
N PHE A 173 -16.83 14.96 5.22
CA PHE A 173 -18.14 15.52 5.53
C PHE A 173 -18.06 16.67 6.53
N ARG A 174 -17.15 16.60 7.51
CA ARG A 174 -16.93 17.68 8.48
C ARG A 174 -16.22 18.88 7.89
N LEU A 175 -15.28 18.67 6.96
CA LEU A 175 -14.50 19.75 6.36
C LEU A 175 -15.25 20.48 5.23
N PHE A 176 -16.00 19.74 4.41
CA PHE A 176 -16.56 20.26 3.16
C PHE A 176 -18.07 20.07 3.01
N GLY A 177 -18.75 19.50 4.03
CA GLY A 177 -20.15 19.10 3.97
C GLY A 177 -20.36 17.67 3.45
N LYS A 178 -21.49 17.04 3.80
CA LYS A 178 -21.80 15.65 3.43
C LYS A 178 -22.13 15.55 1.94
N SER A 179 -21.18 15.06 1.14
CA SER A 179 -21.38 14.75 -0.28
C SER A 179 -20.31 13.76 -0.77
N ILE A 180 -20.57 13.07 -1.88
CA ILE A 180 -19.57 12.23 -2.56
C ILE A 180 -18.41 13.12 -3.05
N GLY A 181 -18.72 14.31 -3.56
CA GLY A 181 -17.73 15.28 -4.03
C GLY A 181 -16.73 15.70 -2.95
N SER A 182 -17.19 15.82 -1.70
CA SER A 182 -16.33 16.10 -0.53
C SER A 182 -15.31 14.98 -0.28
N VAL A 183 -15.74 13.72 -0.36
CA VAL A 183 -14.86 12.56 -0.13
C VAL A 183 -13.79 12.47 -1.23
N ARG A 184 -14.21 12.62 -2.49
CA ARG A 184 -13.34 12.65 -3.65
C ARG A 184 -12.29 13.77 -3.58
N THR A 185 -12.71 14.96 -3.13
CA THR A 185 -11.83 16.11 -2.91
C THR A 185 -10.78 15.80 -1.85
N LEU A 186 -11.18 15.24 -0.70
CA LEU A 186 -10.24 14.90 0.37
C LEU A 186 -9.21 13.86 -0.12
N GLU A 187 -9.63 12.85 -0.88
CA GLU A 187 -8.73 11.86 -1.49
C GLU A 187 -7.66 12.54 -2.37
N SER A 188 -8.06 13.49 -3.21
CA SER A 188 -7.14 14.25 -4.07
C SER A 188 -6.16 15.11 -3.27
N ILE A 189 -6.59 15.73 -2.17
CA ILE A 189 -5.69 16.48 -1.28
C ILE A 189 -4.61 15.56 -0.70
N ILE A 190 -4.99 14.39 -0.19
CA ILE A 190 -4.04 13.43 0.41
C ILE A 190 -3.07 12.88 -0.64
N LYS A 191 -3.56 12.61 -1.86
CA LYS A 191 -2.72 12.21 -2.99
C LYS A 191 -1.63 13.26 -3.24
N ILE A 192 -2.00 14.55 -3.29
CA ILE A 192 -1.02 15.64 -3.47
C ILE A 192 0.00 15.66 -2.32
N LEU A 193 -0.47 15.57 -1.07
CA LEU A 193 0.42 15.51 0.10
C LEU A 193 1.40 14.32 0.02
N THR A 194 0.95 13.18 -0.50
CA THR A 194 1.79 11.99 -0.70
C THR A 194 2.92 12.26 -1.69
N PHE A 195 2.64 12.96 -2.80
CA PHE A 195 3.67 13.35 -3.78
C PHE A 195 4.62 14.45 -3.28
N VAL A 196 4.12 15.34 -2.42
CA VAL A 196 4.97 16.31 -1.70
C VAL A 196 5.93 15.57 -0.76
N LEU A 197 5.44 14.60 0.02
CA LEU A 197 6.29 13.77 0.88
C LEU A 197 7.28 12.92 0.08
N LEU A 198 6.89 12.39 -1.07
CA LEU A 198 7.81 11.70 -1.99
C LEU A 198 8.97 12.62 -2.38
N SER A 199 8.69 13.89 -2.71
CA SER A 199 9.71 14.88 -3.06
C SER A 199 10.65 15.18 -1.90
N ILE A 200 10.09 15.36 -0.70
CA ILE A 200 10.87 15.56 0.53
C ILE A 200 11.75 14.34 0.80
N PHE A 201 11.20 13.14 0.66
CA PHE A 201 11.94 11.90 0.80
C PHE A 201 13.08 11.80 -0.22
N MET A 202 12.85 12.13 -1.50
CA MET A 202 13.91 12.16 -2.52
C MET A 202 15.00 13.19 -2.21
N LEU A 203 14.64 14.38 -1.69
CA LEU A 203 15.63 15.38 -1.27
C LEU A 203 16.50 14.86 -0.13
N GLN A 204 15.91 14.19 0.87
CA GLN A 204 16.65 13.59 1.98
C GLN A 204 17.51 12.40 1.52
N LEU A 205 16.94 11.51 0.73
CA LEU A 205 17.58 10.30 0.22
C LEU A 205 18.87 10.61 -0.57
N TYR A 206 18.84 11.70 -1.36
CA TYR A 206 20.00 12.20 -2.12
C TYR A 206 20.76 13.33 -1.41
N ARG A 207 20.49 13.59 -0.12
CA ARG A 207 21.20 14.57 0.72
C ARG A 207 21.27 15.96 0.09
N GLY A 208 20.16 16.42 -0.49
CA GLY A 208 20.02 17.72 -1.13
C GLY A 208 20.70 17.85 -2.49
N ARG A 209 21.05 16.73 -3.15
CA ARG A 209 21.53 16.73 -4.55
C ARG A 209 20.34 16.82 -5.51
N HIS A 210 19.90 18.06 -5.79
CA HIS A 210 18.70 18.34 -6.57
C HIS A 210 18.67 17.63 -7.93
N LEU A 211 19.78 17.56 -8.67
CA LEU A 211 19.83 16.88 -9.96
C LEU A 211 19.35 15.42 -9.87
N TYR A 212 19.77 14.70 -8.83
CA TYR A 212 19.39 13.30 -8.60
C TYR A 212 17.96 13.17 -8.09
N SER A 213 17.52 14.08 -7.22
CA SER A 213 16.13 14.13 -6.76
C SER A 213 15.16 14.40 -7.92
N PHE A 214 15.44 15.40 -8.78
CA PHE A 214 14.66 15.67 -9.99
C PHE A 214 14.67 14.47 -10.94
N THR A 215 15.82 13.84 -11.16
CA THR A 215 15.92 12.63 -11.99
C THR A 215 15.00 11.53 -11.45
N ALA A 216 15.08 11.22 -10.16
CA ALA A 216 14.30 10.15 -9.55
C ALA A 216 12.80 10.43 -9.59
N VAL A 217 12.36 11.64 -9.23
CA VAL A 217 10.95 12.04 -9.31
C VAL A 217 10.45 12.01 -10.75
N THR A 218 11.25 12.45 -11.72
CA THR A 218 10.88 12.43 -13.14
C THR A 218 10.71 11.00 -13.65
N ILE A 219 11.63 10.08 -13.31
CA ILE A 219 11.49 8.66 -13.68
C ILE A 219 10.23 8.07 -13.05
N LEU A 220 9.97 8.32 -11.77
CA LEU A 220 8.75 7.83 -11.11
C LEU A 220 7.48 8.42 -11.73
N ALA A 221 7.50 9.71 -12.09
CA ALA A 221 6.41 10.36 -12.79
C ALA A 221 6.15 9.69 -14.14
N LEU A 222 7.19 9.31 -14.91
CA LEU A 222 7.02 8.59 -16.18
C LEU A 222 6.51 7.16 -15.99
N LEU A 223 6.98 6.44 -14.95
CA LEU A 223 6.51 5.09 -14.63
C LEU A 223 5.04 5.07 -14.16
N HIS A 224 4.60 6.16 -13.54
CA HIS A 224 3.23 6.34 -13.06
C HIS A 224 2.30 6.91 -14.14
N SER A 225 2.78 7.91 -14.90
CA SER A 225 2.04 8.70 -15.88
C SER A 225 2.06 8.04 -17.26
N SER A 226 1.66 6.79 -17.28
CA SER A 226 1.34 6.11 -18.51
C SER A 226 0.04 6.65 -19.13
N SER A 227 -0.77 7.42 -18.38
CA SER A 227 -1.95 8.12 -18.88
C SER A 227 -1.62 9.33 -19.74
N MET A 228 -0.54 10.08 -19.48
CA MET A 228 -0.09 11.17 -20.37
C MET A 228 0.34 10.66 -21.76
N PHE A 229 0.70 9.38 -21.87
CA PHE A 229 1.27 8.76 -23.08
C PHE A 229 0.53 7.49 -23.54
N HIS A 230 -0.66 7.21 -22.99
CA HIS A 230 -1.46 5.99 -23.25
C HIS A 230 -0.72 4.63 -23.10
N LEU A 231 0.30 4.56 -22.24
CA LEU A 231 1.00 3.33 -21.89
C LEU A 231 0.33 2.62 -20.71
N LEU A 232 0.72 1.37 -20.44
CA LEU A 232 0.30 0.66 -19.23
C LEU A 232 1.05 1.22 -18.00
N PRO A 233 0.37 1.60 -16.91
CA PRO A 233 1.05 2.17 -15.74
C PRO A 233 1.82 1.09 -15.00
N LEU A 234 3.09 1.36 -14.73
CA LEU A 234 4.00 0.41 -14.08
C LEU A 234 3.99 0.52 -12.55
N VAL A 235 3.63 1.69 -12.03
CA VAL A 235 3.62 1.97 -10.59
C VAL A 235 2.40 2.82 -10.24
N PHE A 236 1.75 2.49 -9.13
CA PHE A 236 0.71 3.30 -8.54
C PHE A 236 1.12 3.77 -7.14
N ILE A 237 1.29 5.07 -6.97
CA ILE A 237 1.51 5.68 -5.66
C ILE A 237 0.13 6.10 -5.14
N LYS A 238 -0.36 5.41 -4.11
CA LYS A 238 -1.69 5.65 -3.54
C LYS A 238 -1.62 6.67 -2.41
N ALA A 239 -2.74 7.32 -2.11
CA ALA A 239 -2.87 8.23 -0.97
C ALA A 239 -2.40 7.58 0.35
N ARG A 240 -2.65 6.29 0.53
CA ARG A 240 -2.18 5.50 1.68
C ARG A 240 -0.67 5.32 1.81
N ASP A 241 0.11 5.63 0.79
CA ASP A 241 1.58 5.58 0.86
C ASP A 241 2.18 6.76 1.64
N ILE A 242 1.34 7.73 2.05
CA ILE A 242 1.73 8.83 2.95
C ILE A 242 2.46 8.32 4.20
N THR A 243 1.97 7.24 4.82
CA THR A 243 2.59 6.65 6.03
C THR A 243 3.93 5.99 5.72
N VAL A 244 4.06 5.38 4.54
CA VAL A 244 5.30 4.74 4.08
C VAL A 244 6.39 5.80 3.90
N PHE A 245 6.10 6.92 3.24
CA PHE A 245 7.09 7.98 3.06
C PHE A 245 7.45 8.69 4.36
N LEU A 246 6.48 8.94 5.25
CA LEU A 246 6.77 9.46 6.60
C LEU A 246 7.73 8.52 7.35
N PHE A 247 7.47 7.21 7.33
CA PHE A 247 8.34 6.24 7.99
C PHE A 247 9.76 6.23 7.41
N LEU A 248 9.90 6.19 6.08
CA LEU A 248 11.22 6.20 5.42
C LEU A 248 11.99 7.51 5.67
N ILE A 249 11.30 8.66 5.70
CA ILE A 249 11.89 9.95 6.09
C ILE A 249 12.48 9.88 7.50
N THR A 250 11.74 9.33 8.48
CA THR A 250 12.26 9.21 9.85
C THR A 250 13.52 8.36 9.96
N ILE A 251 13.64 7.29 9.15
CA ILE A 251 14.82 6.44 9.10
C ILE A 251 16.04 7.23 8.60
N VAL A 252 15.90 7.99 7.52
CA VAL A 252 17.00 8.80 6.98
C VAL A 252 17.45 9.85 8.00
N ILE A 253 16.51 10.52 8.66
CA ILE A 253 16.79 11.49 9.73
C ILE A 253 17.54 10.83 10.89
N LEU A 254 17.07 9.68 11.38
CA LEU A 254 17.71 8.96 12.48
C LEU A 254 19.12 8.49 12.12
N GLN A 255 19.34 8.03 10.88
CA GLN A 255 20.66 7.65 10.41
C GLN A 255 21.62 8.85 10.40
N ASP A 256 21.18 10.00 9.87
CA ASP A 256 22.01 11.20 9.79
C ASP A 256 22.33 11.73 11.19
N ILE A 257 21.39 11.68 12.14
CA ILE A 257 21.66 12.01 13.55
C ILE A 257 22.65 11.04 14.17
N GLY A 258 22.48 9.73 13.95
CA GLY A 258 23.36 8.70 14.49
C GLY A 258 24.80 8.79 13.99
N LYS A 259 25.02 9.40 12.82
CA LYS A 259 26.35 9.66 12.23
C LYS A 259 26.94 11.03 12.61
N ALA A 260 26.13 11.96 13.10
CA ALA A 260 26.58 13.31 13.39
C ALA A 260 27.46 13.37 14.65
N GLN A 261 28.51 14.19 14.62
CA GLN A 261 29.37 14.44 15.79
C GLN A 261 28.68 15.31 16.86
N ALA A 262 27.72 16.15 16.45
CA ALA A 262 26.91 16.98 17.33
C ALA A 262 25.42 16.71 17.09
N PHE A 263 24.66 16.53 18.17
CA PHE A 263 23.26 16.13 18.11
C PHE A 263 22.34 17.09 18.86
N SER A 264 21.13 17.26 18.33
CA SER A 264 20.05 17.97 19.01
C SER A 264 19.13 16.96 19.66
N VAL A 265 19.02 17.01 20.99
CA VAL A 265 18.08 16.16 21.77
C VAL A 265 16.66 16.30 21.24
N LYS A 266 16.23 17.52 20.89
CA LYS A 266 14.92 17.79 20.27
C LYS A 266 14.74 17.00 18.98
N LYS A 267 15.73 17.01 18.08
CA LYS A 267 15.66 16.26 16.82
C LYS A 267 15.58 14.74 17.04
N ILE A 268 16.37 14.22 17.98
CA ILE A 268 16.33 12.79 18.35
C ILE A 268 14.97 12.42 18.92
N PHE A 269 14.45 13.24 19.82
CA PHE A 269 13.17 12.99 20.46
C PHE A 269 12.04 12.95 19.44
N VAL A 270 11.96 13.95 18.55
CA VAL A 270 10.94 14.00 17.50
C VAL A 270 11.10 12.83 16.53
N ALA A 271 12.32 12.55 16.06
CA ALA A 271 12.56 11.48 15.10
C ALA A 271 12.31 10.08 15.71
N GLY A 272 12.74 9.85 16.96
CA GLY A 272 12.49 8.62 17.70
C GLY A 272 11.01 8.39 17.99
N PHE A 273 10.30 9.45 18.41
CA PHE A 273 8.85 9.43 18.57
C PHE A 273 8.14 9.06 17.27
N LEU A 274 8.43 9.77 16.17
CA LEU A 274 7.76 9.52 14.89
C LEU A 274 8.09 8.12 14.33
N PHE A 275 9.35 7.68 14.45
CA PHE A 275 9.79 6.36 13.98
C PHE A 275 9.04 5.20 14.64
N SER A 276 8.66 5.34 15.92
CA SER A 276 7.87 4.32 16.62
C SER A 276 6.36 4.56 16.55
N PHE A 277 5.92 5.82 16.47
CA PHE A 277 4.51 6.20 16.35
C PHE A 277 3.94 5.79 14.99
N ILE A 278 4.60 6.13 13.88
CA ILE A 278 4.06 5.96 12.52
C ILE A 278 3.67 4.49 12.23
N PRO A 279 4.52 3.48 12.47
CA PRO A 279 4.18 2.09 12.16
C PRO A 279 2.90 1.60 12.82
N LEU A 280 2.71 1.93 14.11
CA LEU A 280 1.54 1.49 14.87
C LEU A 280 0.31 2.37 14.59
N ALA A 281 0.49 3.69 14.47
CA ALA A 281 -0.58 4.59 14.06
C ALA A 281 -1.08 4.29 12.64
N SER A 282 -0.24 3.71 11.77
CA SER A 282 -0.63 3.32 10.43
C SER A 282 -1.74 2.28 10.40
N PHE A 283 -1.97 1.49 11.46
CA PHE A 283 -3.13 0.60 11.56
C PHE A 283 -4.47 1.34 11.56
N SER A 284 -4.53 2.56 12.15
CA SER A 284 -5.73 3.39 12.04
C SER A 284 -5.87 3.97 10.63
N TYR A 285 -4.77 4.13 9.90
CA TYR A 285 -4.79 4.60 8.53
C TYR A 285 -5.20 3.51 7.54
N SER A 286 -4.32 2.52 7.34
CA SER A 286 -4.50 1.37 6.45
C SER A 286 -3.94 0.12 7.11
N VAL A 287 -4.75 -0.92 7.30
CA VAL A 287 -4.38 -2.17 7.99
C VAL A 287 -3.16 -2.82 7.34
N ASP A 288 -3.13 -2.93 6.01
CA ASP A 288 -2.01 -3.54 5.30
C ASP A 288 -0.70 -2.75 5.50
N ARG A 289 -0.72 -1.43 5.30
CA ARG A 289 0.44 -0.56 5.55
C ARG A 289 0.86 -0.61 7.03
N GLY A 290 -0.09 -0.65 7.96
CA GLY A 290 0.16 -0.86 9.39
C GLY A 290 0.94 -2.15 9.67
N VAL A 291 0.46 -3.28 9.17
CA VAL A 291 1.15 -4.58 9.31
C VAL A 291 2.57 -4.51 8.75
N PHE A 292 2.73 -4.00 7.53
CA PHE A 292 4.03 -3.99 6.85
C PHE A 292 5.04 -3.05 7.50
N LEU A 293 4.62 -1.84 7.88
CA LEU A 293 5.49 -0.87 8.55
C LEU A 293 5.83 -1.32 9.97
N PHE A 294 4.89 -1.94 10.70
CA PHE A 294 5.17 -2.48 12.02
C PHE A 294 6.16 -3.65 11.96
N ALA A 295 6.02 -4.55 10.99
CA ALA A 295 7.01 -5.61 10.76
C ALA A 295 8.39 -5.04 10.40
N ALA A 296 8.46 -4.01 9.54
CA ALA A 296 9.71 -3.33 9.24
C ALA A 296 10.32 -2.65 10.48
N TYR A 297 9.50 -2.01 11.31
CA TYR A 297 9.91 -1.39 12.56
C TYR A 297 10.53 -2.40 13.54
N LEU A 298 9.94 -3.59 13.70
CA LEU A 298 10.47 -4.64 14.58
C LEU A 298 11.87 -5.10 14.17
N ILE A 299 12.20 -5.04 12.87
CA ILE A 299 13.54 -5.36 12.35
C ILE A 299 14.49 -4.16 12.47
N LEU A 300 14.03 -2.95 12.12
CA LEU A 300 14.88 -1.77 12.02
C LEU A 300 15.16 -1.09 13.36
N PHE A 301 14.24 -1.18 14.33
CA PHE A 301 14.43 -0.63 15.67
C PHE A 301 15.68 -1.19 16.39
N PRO A 302 15.87 -2.52 16.53
CA PRO A 302 17.08 -3.05 17.16
C PRO A 302 18.34 -2.69 16.38
N VAL A 303 18.28 -2.69 15.03
CA VAL A 303 19.41 -2.28 14.19
C VAL A 303 19.83 -0.85 14.49
N LEU A 304 18.90 0.11 14.45
CA LEU A 304 19.17 1.52 14.76
C LEU A 304 19.68 1.71 16.20
N TYR A 305 19.04 1.02 17.15
CA TYR A 305 19.39 1.09 18.57
C TYR A 305 20.84 0.64 18.81
N PHE A 306 21.21 -0.56 18.39
CA PHE A 306 22.55 -1.11 18.63
C PHE A 306 23.63 -0.40 17.82
N LEU A 307 23.29 0.12 16.64
CA LEU A 307 24.25 0.79 15.76
C LEU A 307 24.61 2.20 16.24
N TYR A 308 23.60 3.00 16.59
CA TYR A 308 23.78 4.44 16.83
C TYR A 308 23.52 4.88 18.26
N PHE A 309 22.63 4.23 18.99
CA PHE A 309 22.10 4.78 20.25
C PHE A 309 22.50 4.01 21.51
N TYR A 310 23.04 2.79 21.40
CA TYR A 310 23.35 1.93 22.53
C TYR A 310 24.45 2.49 23.46
N LYS A 311 25.56 2.99 22.88
CA LYS A 311 26.76 3.42 23.64
C LYS A 311 26.81 4.90 23.99
N VAL A 312 25.79 5.67 23.62
CA VAL A 312 25.80 7.14 23.72
C VAL A 312 24.82 7.58 24.82
N ASN A 313 25.06 8.73 25.44
CA ASN A 313 24.10 9.43 26.31
C ASN A 313 22.73 9.71 25.65
N LEU A 314 22.61 9.39 24.35
CA LEU A 314 21.39 9.43 23.55
C LEU A 314 20.42 8.28 23.81
N ARG A 315 20.90 7.16 24.39
CA ARG A 315 20.11 5.95 24.66
C ARG A 315 18.76 6.29 25.33
N ARG A 316 18.81 7.07 26.41
CA ARG A 316 17.62 7.41 27.20
C ARG A 316 16.60 8.20 26.38
N TYR A 317 17.05 9.15 25.56
CA TYR A 317 16.17 9.99 24.75
C TYR A 317 15.53 9.20 23.62
N PHE A 318 16.31 8.35 22.94
CA PHE A 318 15.78 7.49 21.88
C PHE A 318 14.77 6.47 22.42
N LEU A 319 15.09 5.77 23.51
CA LEU A 319 14.18 4.79 24.11
C LEU A 319 12.92 5.46 24.68
N PHE A 320 13.07 6.57 25.40
CA PHE A 320 11.93 7.28 25.99
C PHE A 320 11.00 7.87 24.93
N SER A 321 11.56 8.53 23.90
CA SER A 321 10.75 9.02 22.77
C SER A 321 10.08 7.88 22.00
N SER A 322 10.78 6.76 21.79
CA SER A 322 10.20 5.58 21.13
C SER A 322 9.05 4.99 21.94
N PHE A 323 9.20 4.87 23.26
CA PHE A 323 8.15 4.41 24.17
C PHE A 323 6.92 5.34 24.11
N LEU A 324 7.14 6.66 24.19
CA LEU A 324 6.06 7.64 24.05
C LEU A 324 5.38 7.55 22.69
N GLY A 325 6.13 7.36 21.60
CA GLY A 325 5.56 7.19 20.26
C GLY A 325 4.66 5.95 20.15
N LEU A 326 5.10 4.80 20.70
CA LEU A 326 4.27 3.58 20.75
C LEU A 326 3.01 3.80 21.60
N LEU A 327 3.18 4.38 22.79
CA LEU A 327 2.08 4.64 23.72
C LEU A 327 1.04 5.58 23.11
N SER A 328 1.48 6.68 22.50
CA SER A 328 0.61 7.62 21.79
C SER A 328 -0.11 6.97 20.60
N ALA A 329 0.55 6.06 19.87
CA ALA A 329 -0.09 5.33 18.78
C ALA A 329 -1.16 4.35 19.29
N VAL A 330 -0.93 3.64 20.40
CA VAL A 330 -1.94 2.79 21.04
C VAL A 330 -3.15 3.61 21.47
N PHE A 331 -2.93 4.75 22.14
CA PHE A 331 -4.02 5.64 22.55
C PHE A 331 -4.79 6.19 21.35
N LEU A 332 -4.10 6.60 20.27
CA LEU A 332 -4.76 7.07 19.06
C LEU A 332 -5.64 5.97 18.45
N VAL A 333 -5.10 4.75 18.27
CA VAL A 333 -5.87 3.63 17.71
C VAL A 333 -7.05 3.29 18.62
N GLY A 334 -6.86 3.23 19.93
CA GLY A 334 -7.93 2.95 20.89
C GLY A 334 -9.04 4.00 20.90
N PHE A 335 -8.65 5.28 20.84
CA PHE A 335 -9.59 6.41 20.76
C PHE A 335 -10.42 6.34 19.48
N LEU A 336 -9.77 6.16 18.32
CA LEU A 336 -10.49 6.13 17.04
C LEU A 336 -11.38 4.89 16.88
N LEU A 337 -11.09 3.80 17.58
CA LEU A 337 -11.92 2.59 17.61
C LEU A 337 -13.01 2.62 18.68
N TRP A 338 -13.19 3.72 19.42
CA TRP A 338 -14.17 3.84 20.50
C TRP A 338 -14.08 2.71 21.53
N GLY A 339 -12.84 2.32 21.88
CA GLY A 339 -12.57 1.21 22.80
C GLY A 339 -12.65 -0.20 22.18
N GLY A 340 -12.99 -0.34 20.90
CA GLY A 340 -13.06 -1.61 20.15
C GLY A 340 -11.72 -2.29 19.83
N LEU A 341 -10.67 -2.07 20.64
CA LEU A 341 -9.32 -2.61 20.39
C LEU A 341 -9.28 -4.15 20.37
N THR A 342 -10.06 -4.79 21.24
CA THR A 342 -10.12 -6.26 21.32
C THR A 342 -10.73 -6.85 20.05
N ASP A 343 -11.82 -6.26 19.55
CA ASP A 343 -12.50 -6.72 18.33
C ASP A 343 -11.65 -6.44 17.10
N PHE A 344 -11.00 -5.28 17.04
CA PHE A 344 -9.98 -4.97 16.03
C PHE A 344 -8.88 -6.04 16.02
N PHE A 345 -8.30 -6.36 17.17
CA PHE A 345 -7.21 -7.33 17.25
C PHE A 345 -7.64 -8.72 16.78
N LYS A 346 -8.80 -9.20 17.29
CA LYS A 346 -9.39 -10.48 16.88
C LYS A 346 -9.61 -10.52 15.38
N TYR A 347 -10.23 -9.48 14.82
CA TYR A 347 -10.53 -9.45 13.40
C TYR A 347 -9.26 -9.38 12.53
N VAL A 348 -8.40 -8.39 12.77
CA VAL A 348 -7.27 -8.07 11.90
C VAL A 348 -6.14 -9.09 11.99
N PHE A 349 -5.83 -9.62 13.18
CA PHE A 349 -4.68 -10.50 13.36
C PHE A 349 -5.06 -11.98 13.44
N LEU A 350 -6.27 -12.33 13.89
CA LEU A 350 -6.65 -13.74 14.09
C LEU A 350 -7.58 -14.24 12.99
N THR A 351 -8.61 -13.47 12.62
CA THR A 351 -9.65 -13.94 11.70
C THR A 351 -9.32 -13.63 10.23
N MET A 352 -9.15 -12.37 9.86
CA MET A 352 -8.95 -11.91 8.48
C MET A 352 -7.80 -12.65 7.76
N PRO A 353 -6.60 -12.85 8.36
CA PRO A 353 -5.49 -13.50 7.67
C PRO A 353 -5.78 -14.94 7.24
N ARG A 354 -6.71 -15.64 7.92
CA ARG A 354 -7.04 -17.04 7.64
C ARG A 354 -7.93 -17.24 6.42
N TYR A 355 -8.70 -16.22 6.02
CA TYR A 355 -9.67 -16.35 4.92
C TYR A 355 -9.50 -15.34 3.79
N LYS A 356 -8.81 -14.22 4.01
CA LYS A 356 -8.65 -13.16 2.99
C LYS A 356 -8.01 -13.67 1.68
N GLY A 357 -7.01 -14.54 1.80
CA GLY A 357 -6.38 -15.20 0.66
C GLY A 357 -7.36 -16.08 -0.11
N LEU A 358 -8.14 -16.91 0.58
CA LEU A 358 -9.18 -17.76 -0.02
C LEU A 358 -10.30 -16.94 -0.67
N MET A 359 -10.66 -15.81 -0.06
CA MET A 359 -11.74 -14.93 -0.50
C MET A 359 -11.46 -14.25 -1.84
N SER A 360 -10.25 -13.77 -2.06
CA SER A 360 -9.98 -12.82 -3.16
C SER A 360 -8.63 -13.00 -3.84
N GLY A 361 -7.88 -14.04 -3.46
CA GLY A 361 -6.57 -14.32 -4.00
C GLY A 361 -6.61 -14.91 -5.40
N LYS A 362 -5.47 -14.79 -6.08
CA LYS A 362 -5.21 -15.30 -7.43
C LYS A 362 -3.79 -15.84 -7.44
N VAL A 363 -3.56 -16.91 -8.21
CA VAL A 363 -2.23 -17.50 -8.39
C VAL A 363 -1.30 -16.47 -9.03
N TYR A 364 -0.07 -16.33 -8.53
CA TYR A 364 0.90 -15.41 -9.10
C TYR A 364 1.44 -15.92 -10.44
N PRO A 365 1.18 -15.22 -11.57
CA PRO A 365 1.53 -15.72 -12.90
C PRO A 365 2.99 -15.37 -13.24
N VAL A 366 3.96 -15.99 -12.57
CA VAL A 366 5.39 -15.67 -12.74
C VAL A 366 5.91 -15.82 -14.18
N PHE A 367 5.24 -16.62 -15.01
CA PHE A 367 5.62 -16.82 -16.42
C PHE A 367 5.05 -15.75 -17.36
N ASP A 368 4.14 -14.91 -16.88
CA ASP A 368 3.77 -13.68 -17.60
C ASP A 368 4.95 -12.70 -17.59
N LYS A 369 5.26 -12.10 -18.74
CA LYS A 369 6.43 -11.24 -18.93
C LYS A 369 6.48 -10.08 -17.94
N LEU A 370 5.33 -9.49 -17.63
CA LEU A 370 5.24 -8.31 -16.78
C LEU A 370 5.46 -8.67 -15.31
N PHE A 371 4.80 -9.74 -14.85
CA PHE A 371 4.95 -10.27 -13.48
C PHE A 371 6.36 -10.83 -13.25
N PHE A 372 6.91 -11.53 -14.24
CA PHE A 372 8.29 -12.00 -14.23
C PHE A 372 9.27 -10.84 -14.05
N SER A 373 9.12 -9.78 -14.85
CA SER A 373 10.01 -8.61 -14.81
C SER A 373 10.03 -7.96 -13.44
N VAL A 374 8.87 -7.80 -12.79
CA VAL A 374 8.78 -7.27 -11.42
C VAL A 374 9.52 -8.18 -10.43
N SER A 375 9.33 -9.49 -10.54
CA SER A 375 10.00 -10.47 -9.67
C SER A 375 11.52 -10.41 -9.84
N VAL A 376 12.01 -10.29 -11.08
CA VAL A 376 13.44 -10.12 -11.40
C VAL A 376 14.00 -8.82 -10.83
N ILE A 377 13.27 -7.71 -10.88
CA ILE A 377 13.70 -6.42 -10.28
C ILE A 377 13.85 -6.56 -8.75
N ILE A 378 12.90 -7.19 -8.08
CA ILE A 378 12.98 -7.43 -6.62
C ILE A 378 14.15 -8.37 -6.30
N ALA A 379 14.35 -9.42 -7.11
CA ALA A 379 15.50 -10.31 -6.98
C ALA A 379 16.82 -9.57 -7.18
N ALA A 380 16.91 -8.67 -8.16
CA ALA A 380 18.10 -7.88 -8.43
C ALA A 380 18.44 -6.92 -7.27
N ASN A 381 17.44 -6.24 -6.71
CA ASN A 381 17.61 -5.40 -5.52
C ASN A 381 18.10 -6.24 -4.33
N THR A 382 17.45 -7.38 -4.07
CA THR A 382 17.82 -8.31 -2.99
C THR A 382 19.25 -8.82 -3.17
N PHE A 383 19.59 -9.26 -4.38
CA PHE A 383 20.93 -9.75 -4.74
C PHE A 383 21.99 -8.66 -4.58
N TRP A 384 21.69 -7.42 -4.97
CA TRP A 384 22.61 -6.29 -4.81
C TRP A 384 22.91 -6.01 -3.34
N VAL A 385 21.87 -5.98 -2.49
CA VAL A 385 22.02 -5.75 -1.04
C VAL A 385 22.81 -6.90 -0.40
N ALA A 386 22.51 -8.15 -0.75
CA ALA A 386 23.24 -9.31 -0.28
C ALA A 386 24.72 -9.30 -0.75
N PHE A 387 24.96 -8.92 -2.00
CA PHE A 387 26.31 -8.73 -2.53
C PHE A 387 27.09 -7.70 -1.74
N LYS A 388 26.49 -6.55 -1.41
CA LYS A 388 27.13 -5.55 -0.55
C LYS A 388 27.46 -6.08 0.83
N PHE A 389 26.59 -6.87 1.42
CA PHE A 389 26.90 -7.55 2.68
C PHE A 389 28.08 -8.53 2.55
N MET A 390 28.13 -9.34 1.49
CA MET A 390 29.26 -10.26 1.23
C MET A 390 30.58 -9.51 0.98
N GLN A 391 30.54 -8.33 0.35
CA GLN A 391 31.73 -7.48 0.23
C GLN A 391 32.25 -7.05 1.60
N GLU A 392 31.38 -6.58 2.49
CA GLU A 392 31.80 -6.20 3.85
C GLU A 392 32.28 -7.42 4.66
N LEU A 393 31.67 -8.59 4.46
CA LEU A 393 32.11 -9.84 5.07
C LEU A 393 33.52 -10.21 4.63
N HIS A 394 33.81 -10.09 3.33
CA HIS A 394 35.15 -10.29 2.79
C HIS A 394 36.18 -9.29 3.35
N LEU A 395 35.86 -7.99 3.34
CA LEU A 395 36.76 -6.92 3.79
C LEU A 395 37.10 -7.03 5.28
N ASN A 396 36.18 -7.58 6.09
CA ASN A 396 36.40 -7.79 7.52
C ASN A 396 36.90 -9.22 7.84
N ASN A 397 37.53 -9.90 6.88
CA ASN A 397 38.12 -11.24 7.04
C ASN A 397 37.12 -12.26 7.61
N GLY A 398 35.85 -12.23 7.17
CA GLY A 398 34.80 -13.15 7.61
C GLY A 398 34.20 -12.85 8.99
N ARG A 399 34.64 -11.78 9.68
CA ARG A 399 34.14 -11.47 11.03
C ARG A 399 32.73 -10.88 10.98
N LEU A 400 31.73 -11.72 11.22
CA LEU A 400 30.31 -11.38 11.07
C LEU A 400 29.89 -10.09 11.81
N ARG A 401 30.25 -9.93 13.09
CA ARG A 401 29.86 -8.77 13.91
C ARG A 401 30.32 -7.44 13.32
N PHE A 402 31.58 -7.37 12.88
CA PHE A 402 32.14 -6.15 12.27
C PHE A 402 31.53 -5.91 10.89
N SER A 403 31.28 -6.97 10.13
CA SER A 403 30.71 -6.93 8.80
C SER A 403 29.27 -6.41 8.81
N VAL A 404 28.42 -6.93 9.69
CA VAL A 404 27.04 -6.45 9.89
C VAL A 404 27.05 -4.97 10.26
N ARG A 405 27.90 -4.57 11.22
CA ARG A 405 28.01 -3.17 11.63
C ARG A 405 28.43 -2.27 10.46
N SER A 406 29.51 -2.60 9.76
CA SER A 406 30.03 -1.81 8.64
C SER A 406 29.02 -1.73 7.49
N PHE A 407 28.37 -2.85 7.17
CA PHE A 407 27.30 -2.91 6.18
C PHE A 407 26.15 -1.99 6.53
N MET A 408 25.63 -2.06 7.77
CA MET A 408 24.52 -1.20 8.18
C MET A 408 24.94 0.28 8.20
N GLU A 409 26.14 0.62 8.66
CA GLU A 409 26.64 2.00 8.61
C GLU A 409 26.66 2.56 7.17
N LYS A 410 26.98 1.74 6.17
CA LYS A 410 27.08 2.16 4.76
C LYS A 410 25.74 2.08 4.00
N TYR A 411 24.92 1.07 4.26
CA TYR A 411 23.80 0.64 3.42
C TYR A 411 22.45 0.53 4.15
N LEU A 412 22.30 1.10 5.36
CA LEU A 412 21.03 1.03 6.12
C LEU A 412 19.81 1.50 5.33
N VAL A 413 19.93 2.55 4.50
CA VAL A 413 18.79 3.09 3.75
C VAL A 413 18.35 2.13 2.65
N GLU A 414 19.31 1.57 1.90
CA GLU A 414 19.05 0.52 0.91
C GLU A 414 18.42 -0.72 1.55
N PHE A 415 18.95 -1.16 2.70
CA PHE A 415 18.42 -2.29 3.46
C PHE A 415 17.00 -2.02 3.97
N SER A 416 16.72 -0.81 4.47
CA SER A 416 15.41 -0.42 4.99
C SER A 416 14.37 -0.36 3.87
N MET A 417 14.70 0.23 2.71
CA MET A 417 13.82 0.24 1.55
C MET A 417 13.58 -1.17 1.01
N LEU A 418 14.58 -2.07 1.06
CA LEU A 418 14.40 -3.47 0.66
C LEU A 418 13.39 -4.18 1.57
N ILE A 419 13.53 -4.06 2.90
CA ILE A 419 12.60 -4.66 3.86
C ILE A 419 11.17 -4.18 3.59
N VAL A 420 11.00 -2.86 3.48
CA VAL A 420 9.67 -2.26 3.22
C VAL A 420 9.13 -2.73 1.86
N SER A 421 9.96 -2.76 0.81
CA SER A 421 9.59 -3.28 -0.52
C SER A 421 9.10 -4.74 -0.46
N LEU A 422 9.81 -5.62 0.24
CA LEU A 422 9.42 -7.03 0.37
C LEU A 422 8.10 -7.20 1.12
N PHE A 423 7.88 -6.45 2.20
CA PHE A 423 6.61 -6.51 2.92
C PHE A 423 5.44 -5.94 2.11
N LEU A 424 5.61 -4.81 1.44
CA LEU A 424 4.55 -4.24 0.58
C LEU A 424 4.18 -5.21 -0.55
N PHE A 425 5.15 -5.93 -1.10
CA PHE A 425 4.91 -6.91 -2.16
C PHE A 425 4.08 -8.12 -1.72
N ARG A 426 3.91 -8.35 -0.40
CA ARG A 426 3.01 -9.39 0.11
C ARG A 426 1.57 -9.20 -0.38
N SER A 427 1.12 -7.96 -0.59
CA SER A 427 -0.20 -7.64 -1.14
C SER A 427 -0.36 -8.17 -2.57
N ALA A 428 0.65 -8.01 -3.43
CA ALA A 428 0.66 -8.54 -4.80
C ALA A 428 0.63 -10.07 -4.85
N LEU A 429 1.31 -10.74 -3.91
CA LEU A 429 1.26 -12.20 -3.73
C LEU A 429 -0.06 -12.66 -3.09
N GLY A 430 -0.85 -11.76 -2.52
CA GLY A 430 -2.15 -12.07 -1.91
C GLY A 430 -3.29 -11.98 -2.91
N ARG A 431 -3.20 -11.06 -3.87
CA ARG A 431 -4.11 -10.90 -5.02
C ARG A 431 -3.29 -10.53 -6.24
N SER A 432 -2.95 -11.52 -7.05
CA SER A 432 -2.00 -11.37 -8.16
C SER A 432 -2.65 -10.89 -9.45
N ASP A 433 -3.25 -9.70 -9.40
CA ASP A 433 -3.61 -8.95 -10.60
C ASP A 433 -2.79 -7.64 -10.71
N TRP A 434 -2.75 -7.07 -11.91
CA TRP A 434 -1.85 -5.95 -12.19
C TRP A 434 -2.07 -4.73 -11.30
N PRO A 435 -3.31 -4.26 -11.03
CA PRO A 435 -3.52 -3.17 -10.08
C PRO A 435 -2.88 -3.41 -8.72
N HIS A 436 -3.00 -4.64 -8.19
CA HIS A 436 -2.41 -5.02 -6.89
C HIS A 436 -0.89 -5.11 -6.93
N VAL A 437 -0.31 -5.54 -8.04
CA VAL A 437 1.15 -5.49 -8.27
C VAL A 437 1.63 -4.04 -8.32
N ALA A 438 1.01 -3.20 -9.14
CA ALA A 438 1.43 -1.83 -9.42
C ALA A 438 1.46 -0.94 -8.16
N TYR A 439 0.51 -1.09 -7.23
CA TYR A 439 0.53 -0.32 -5.96
C TYR A 439 1.44 -0.92 -4.88
N SER A 440 1.95 -2.14 -5.09
CA SER A 440 2.81 -2.85 -4.12
C SER A 440 4.31 -2.66 -4.37
N ILE A 441 4.68 -2.06 -5.51
CA ILE A 441 6.06 -1.90 -5.97
C ILE A 441 6.66 -0.47 -6.01
N PRO A 442 6.00 0.62 -5.54
CA PRO A 442 6.64 1.95 -5.53
C PRO A 442 8.01 1.97 -4.85
N VAL A 443 8.14 1.38 -3.64
CA VAL A 443 9.42 1.35 -2.91
C VAL A 443 10.47 0.49 -3.61
N THR A 444 10.05 -0.56 -4.32
CA THR A 444 10.94 -1.40 -5.14
C THR A 444 11.61 -0.56 -6.23
N TYR A 445 10.83 0.20 -7.00
CA TYR A 445 11.37 1.05 -8.05
C TYR A 445 12.21 2.19 -7.50
N ILE A 446 11.78 2.81 -6.38
CA ILE A 446 12.58 3.82 -5.69
C ILE A 446 13.96 3.26 -5.31
N LEU A 447 14.01 2.06 -4.73
CA LEU A 447 15.27 1.41 -4.37
C LEU A 447 16.13 1.14 -5.62
N SER A 448 15.55 0.62 -6.70
CA SER A 448 16.30 0.37 -7.95
C SER A 448 16.86 1.65 -8.55
N ILE A 449 16.05 2.72 -8.63
CA ILE A 449 16.48 4.04 -9.11
C ILE A 449 17.60 4.58 -8.22
N TYR A 450 17.45 4.47 -6.89
CA TYR A 450 18.47 4.90 -5.94
C TYR A 450 19.78 4.14 -6.11
N ILE A 451 19.72 2.81 -6.25
CA ILE A 451 20.90 1.97 -6.47
C ILE A 451 21.63 2.42 -7.73
N VAL A 452 20.92 2.56 -8.85
CA VAL A 452 21.47 2.99 -10.14
C VAL A 452 22.12 4.37 -10.01
N ILE A 453 21.39 5.38 -9.53
CA ILE A 453 21.86 6.76 -9.49
C ILE A 453 23.05 6.91 -8.53
N LYS A 454 22.92 6.42 -7.29
CA LYS A 454 23.95 6.58 -6.25
C LYS A 454 25.21 5.80 -6.57
N HIS A 455 25.09 4.53 -6.95
CA HIS A 455 26.23 3.62 -7.02
C HIS A 455 26.84 3.47 -8.42
N TYR A 456 26.10 3.81 -9.47
CA TYR A 456 26.57 3.60 -10.85
C TYR A 456 26.59 4.88 -11.70
N SER A 457 25.56 5.73 -11.66
CA SER A 457 25.48 6.91 -12.52
C SER A 457 26.54 7.98 -12.23
N HIS A 458 27.02 8.08 -10.98
CA HIS A 458 28.05 9.06 -10.59
C HIS A 458 29.38 8.90 -11.34
N LYS A 459 29.67 7.71 -11.90
CA LYS A 459 30.90 7.46 -12.67
C LYS A 459 30.82 8.06 -14.07
N PHE A 460 29.62 8.05 -14.67
CA PHE A 460 29.35 8.64 -15.98
C PHE A 460 29.24 10.16 -15.89
N LEU A 461 28.69 10.68 -14.79
CA LEU A 461 28.48 12.12 -14.54
C LEU A 461 29.71 12.85 -13.96
N ARG A 462 30.95 12.39 -14.24
CA ARG A 462 32.17 13.07 -13.75
C ARG A 462 32.64 14.22 -14.62
N GLY A 463 32.31 14.24 -15.91
CA GLY A 463 32.74 15.29 -16.83
C GLY A 463 31.83 16.51 -16.74
N TYR A 464 32.41 17.71 -16.59
CA TYR A 464 31.65 18.96 -16.53
C TYR A 464 30.70 19.12 -17.73
N VAL A 465 31.18 18.83 -18.94
CA VAL A 465 30.39 18.89 -20.18
C VAL A 465 29.21 17.91 -20.14
N PHE A 466 29.45 16.68 -19.69
CA PHE A 466 28.41 15.65 -19.62
C PHE A 466 27.35 15.97 -18.57
N THR A 467 27.77 16.43 -17.38
CA THR A 467 26.84 16.86 -16.32
C THR A 467 26.03 18.09 -16.73
N LYS A 468 26.65 19.06 -17.43
CA LYS A 468 25.96 20.23 -17.98
C LYS A 468 24.91 19.81 -19.02
N THR A 469 25.29 18.96 -19.98
CA THR A 469 24.40 18.43 -21.02
C THR A 469 23.24 17.65 -20.41
N TYR A 470 23.52 16.75 -19.46
CA TYR A 470 22.50 16.00 -18.74
C TYR A 470 21.55 16.91 -17.97
N THR A 471 22.08 17.96 -17.32
CA THR A 471 21.25 18.94 -16.59
C THR A 471 20.30 19.68 -17.53
N TYR A 472 20.77 20.12 -18.70
CA TYR A 472 19.90 20.75 -19.69
C TYR A 472 18.85 19.80 -20.26
N LEU A 473 19.23 18.56 -20.56
CA LEU A 473 18.30 17.54 -21.02
C LEU A 473 17.22 17.27 -19.97
N LEU A 474 17.61 17.08 -18.71
CA LEU A 474 16.67 16.89 -17.60
C LEU A 474 15.77 18.11 -17.43
N ALA A 475 16.32 19.33 -17.48
CA ALA A 475 15.54 20.55 -17.39
C ALA A 475 14.52 20.65 -18.54
N ALA A 476 14.91 20.30 -19.76
CA ALA A 476 14.01 20.25 -20.91
C ALA A 476 12.90 19.21 -20.73
N VAL A 477 13.23 17.99 -20.28
CA VAL A 477 12.23 16.93 -20.01
C VAL A 477 11.26 17.36 -18.90
N VAL A 478 11.79 17.91 -17.79
CA VAL A 478 10.97 18.43 -16.69
C VAL A 478 10.06 19.55 -17.18
N ALA A 479 10.58 20.49 -17.98
CA ALA A 479 9.79 21.56 -18.56
C ALA A 479 8.69 21.02 -19.49
N VAL A 480 8.97 20.03 -20.35
CA VAL A 480 7.97 19.40 -21.22
C VAL A 480 6.86 18.72 -20.40
N ILE A 481 7.22 17.91 -19.40
CA ILE A 481 6.24 17.24 -18.54
C ILE A 481 5.40 18.28 -17.76
N PHE A 482 6.06 19.32 -17.24
CA PHE A 482 5.41 20.38 -16.49
C PHE A 482 4.44 21.19 -17.36
N SER A 483 4.89 21.65 -18.53
CA SER A 483 4.06 22.40 -19.48
C SER A 483 2.91 21.55 -20.03
N SER A 484 3.16 20.29 -20.38
CA SER A 484 2.11 19.34 -20.79
C SER A 484 1.09 19.11 -19.67
N GLY A 485 1.58 18.96 -18.43
CA GLY A 485 0.73 18.80 -17.25
C GLY A 485 -0.13 20.03 -16.96
N ILE A 486 0.42 21.24 -17.09
CA ILE A 486 -0.36 22.48 -16.98
C ILE A 486 -1.41 22.56 -18.09
N TYR A 487 -1.01 22.24 -19.32
CA TYR A 487 -1.93 22.25 -20.47
C TYR A 487 -3.10 21.27 -20.27
N GLN A 488 -2.82 20.06 -19.77
CA GLN A 488 -3.85 19.08 -19.45
C GLN A 488 -4.75 19.52 -18.30
N ILE A 489 -4.20 20.12 -17.25
CA ILE A 489 -4.99 20.68 -16.15
C ILE A 489 -5.97 21.74 -16.67
N TYR A 490 -5.50 22.64 -17.54
CA TYR A 490 -6.31 23.72 -18.09
C TYR A 490 -7.35 23.22 -19.11
N ARG A 491 -6.94 22.37 -20.07
CA ARG A 491 -7.83 21.89 -21.15
C ARG A 491 -8.81 20.82 -20.67
N GLY A 492 -8.40 19.96 -19.74
CA GLY A 492 -9.16 18.80 -19.28
C GLY A 492 -10.02 19.06 -18.05
N ASP A 493 -10.10 20.31 -17.57
CA ASP A 493 -10.81 20.69 -16.33
C ASP A 493 -10.42 19.80 -15.12
N LEU A 494 -9.14 19.40 -15.05
CA LEU A 494 -8.68 18.44 -14.04
C LEU A 494 -8.79 19.00 -12.61
N ILE A 495 -8.89 20.32 -12.45
CA ILE A 495 -9.17 20.91 -11.13
C ILE A 495 -10.57 20.49 -10.67
N LYS A 496 -11.59 20.61 -11.52
CA LYS A 496 -12.95 20.17 -11.19
C LYS A 496 -13.02 18.66 -11.02
N GLU A 497 -12.29 17.89 -11.82
CA GLU A 497 -12.24 16.43 -11.67
C GLU A 497 -11.57 15.97 -10.37
N ASN A 498 -10.46 16.60 -9.97
CA ASN A 498 -9.78 16.26 -8.73
C ASN A 498 -10.55 16.78 -7.50
N PHE A 499 -11.23 17.92 -7.63
CA PHE A 499 -11.92 18.60 -6.54
C PHE A 499 -13.37 18.91 -6.90
N PRO A 500 -14.25 17.88 -7.02
CA PRO A 500 -15.66 18.05 -7.37
C PRO A 500 -16.49 18.59 -6.19
N LEU A 501 -15.97 19.56 -5.44
CA LEU A 501 -16.69 20.25 -4.38
C LEU A 501 -17.91 20.99 -4.97
N GLY A 502 -19.05 20.85 -4.31
CA GLY A 502 -20.30 21.48 -4.72
C GLY A 502 -21.06 20.76 -5.83
N VAL A 503 -20.49 19.71 -6.45
CA VAL A 503 -21.23 18.82 -7.36
C VAL A 503 -22.28 18.06 -6.55
N LYS A 504 -23.54 18.09 -7.00
CA LYS A 504 -24.63 17.41 -6.30
C LYS A 504 -24.48 15.91 -6.43
N ASP A 505 -24.75 15.17 -5.36
CA ASP A 505 -24.75 13.70 -5.39
C ASP A 505 -25.68 13.14 -6.47
N SER A 506 -26.79 13.82 -6.79
CA SER A 506 -27.71 13.43 -7.88
C SER A 506 -27.07 13.41 -9.27
N GLU A 507 -25.97 14.13 -9.48
CA GLU A 507 -25.21 14.15 -10.73
C GLU A 507 -24.15 13.03 -10.78
N ILE A 508 -23.74 12.52 -9.61
CA ILE A 508 -22.71 11.48 -9.47
C ILE A 508 -23.35 10.08 -9.38
N ILE A 509 -24.49 9.96 -8.68
CA ILE A 509 -25.22 8.71 -8.47
C ILE A 509 -25.70 8.15 -9.82
N PRO A 510 -25.49 6.84 -10.09
CA PRO A 510 -25.99 6.20 -11.31
C PRO A 510 -27.51 6.37 -11.50
N ASP A 511 -27.95 6.61 -12.72
CA ASP A 511 -29.37 6.88 -13.02
C ASP A 511 -30.28 5.74 -12.59
N ASN A 512 -29.87 4.49 -12.84
CA ASN A 512 -30.59 3.28 -12.46
C ASN A 512 -30.72 3.08 -10.93
N TYR A 513 -30.06 3.91 -10.11
CA TYR A 513 -30.15 3.83 -8.65
C TYR A 513 -31.17 4.84 -8.11
N LYS A 514 -31.41 5.94 -8.82
CA LYS A 514 -32.19 7.08 -8.33
C LYS A 514 -33.62 6.69 -7.95
N ALA A 515 -34.30 5.92 -8.80
CA ALA A 515 -35.66 5.44 -8.53
C ALA A 515 -35.72 4.49 -7.32
N THR A 516 -34.75 3.59 -7.20
CA THR A 516 -34.63 2.67 -6.05
C THR A 516 -34.33 3.41 -4.75
N ILE A 517 -33.45 4.42 -4.77
CA ILE A 517 -33.16 5.29 -3.62
C ILE A 517 -34.42 6.01 -3.17
N SER A 518 -35.16 6.62 -4.11
CA SER A 518 -36.42 7.31 -3.81
C SER A 518 -37.45 6.36 -3.22
N PHE A 519 -37.61 5.16 -3.80
CA PHE A 519 -38.51 4.14 -3.28
C PHE A 519 -38.17 3.77 -1.83
N LEU A 520 -36.91 3.41 -1.54
CA LEU A 520 -36.51 3.00 -0.20
C LEU A 520 -36.68 4.13 0.83
N ARG A 521 -36.29 5.37 0.51
CA ARG A 521 -36.48 6.52 1.39
C ARG A 521 -37.95 6.79 1.73
N ASN A 522 -38.84 6.62 0.76
CA ASN A 522 -40.27 6.91 0.93
C ASN A 522 -41.07 5.77 1.57
N ASN A 523 -40.52 4.55 1.66
CA ASN A 523 -41.25 3.36 2.10
C ASN A 523 -40.67 2.70 3.37
N LEU A 524 -39.64 3.29 3.97
CA LEU A 524 -39.05 2.86 5.24
C LEU A 524 -39.47 3.80 6.38
N ALA A 525 -40.11 3.25 7.41
CA ALA A 525 -40.40 3.94 8.66
C ALA A 525 -39.11 4.23 9.46
N PRO A 526 -39.16 5.13 10.48
CA PRO A 526 -38.00 5.45 11.32
C PRO A 526 -37.33 4.24 12.00
N ASP A 527 -38.09 3.23 12.40
CA ASP A 527 -37.62 2.00 13.06
C ASP A 527 -37.34 0.83 12.10
N GLU A 528 -37.77 0.95 10.84
CA GLU A 528 -37.52 -0.04 9.79
C GLU A 528 -36.12 0.13 9.18
N SER A 529 -35.54 -0.99 8.77
CA SER A 529 -34.25 -1.05 8.09
C SER A 529 -34.36 -1.78 6.75
N PHE A 530 -33.31 -1.67 5.94
CA PHE A 530 -33.13 -2.44 4.72
C PHE A 530 -31.76 -3.12 4.70
N PHE A 531 -31.68 -4.22 3.98
CA PHE A 531 -30.44 -4.95 3.78
C PHE A 531 -30.09 -4.99 2.29
N THR A 532 -28.79 -4.99 1.94
CA THR A 532 -28.35 -5.18 0.56
C THR A 532 -27.47 -6.43 0.44
N MET A 533 -27.81 -7.25 -0.55
CA MET A 533 -27.06 -8.44 -0.97
C MET A 533 -26.18 -8.13 -2.19
N THR A 534 -26.18 -6.91 -2.74
CA THR A 534 -25.45 -6.54 -3.97
C THR A 534 -23.96 -6.21 -3.77
N ALA A 535 -23.48 -6.31 -2.52
CA ALA A 535 -22.12 -5.97 -2.08
C ALA A 535 -21.72 -4.48 -2.12
N GLU A 536 -22.64 -3.60 -2.51
CA GLU A 536 -22.39 -2.17 -2.61
C GLU A 536 -22.78 -1.45 -1.32
N ALA A 537 -21.80 -1.15 -0.47
CA ALA A 537 -22.08 -0.48 0.79
C ALA A 537 -22.54 0.99 0.62
N SER A 538 -22.45 1.56 -0.60
CA SER A 538 -22.94 2.92 -0.90
C SER A 538 -24.45 3.08 -0.67
N TRP A 539 -25.23 2.00 -0.74
CA TRP A 539 -26.67 2.03 -0.46
C TRP A 539 -26.96 2.59 0.94
N TYR A 540 -26.14 2.27 1.93
CA TYR A 540 -26.31 2.78 3.30
C TYR A 540 -26.12 4.29 3.40
N TYR A 541 -25.19 4.84 2.61
CA TYR A 541 -25.03 6.29 2.46
C TYR A 541 -26.22 6.93 1.74
N PHE A 542 -26.71 6.31 0.66
CA PHE A 542 -27.85 6.86 -0.09
C PHE A 542 -29.14 6.87 0.72
N ILE A 543 -29.39 5.87 1.56
CA ILE A 543 -30.61 5.81 2.38
C ILE A 543 -30.41 6.49 3.74
N ASP A 544 -29.18 6.84 4.10
CA ASP A 544 -28.78 7.40 5.39
C ASP A 544 -29.18 6.50 6.57
N ARG A 545 -28.91 5.20 6.42
CA ARG A 545 -29.21 4.17 7.42
C ARG A 545 -27.99 3.26 7.60
N PRO A 546 -27.58 2.97 8.84
CA PRO A 546 -26.58 1.94 9.09
C PRO A 546 -27.02 0.57 8.59
N SER A 547 -26.06 -0.31 8.30
CA SER A 547 -26.37 -1.70 7.96
C SER A 547 -27.06 -2.41 9.14
N PRO A 548 -28.09 -3.26 8.89
CA PRO A 548 -28.71 -4.09 9.92
C PRO A 548 -27.83 -5.27 10.36
N SER A 549 -26.61 -5.35 9.86
CA SER A 549 -25.60 -6.30 10.32
C SER A 549 -24.27 -5.57 10.45
N ARG A 550 -23.29 -6.19 11.12
CA ARG A 550 -21.95 -5.62 11.17
C ARG A 550 -21.18 -5.67 9.85
N PHE A 551 -21.79 -6.06 8.73
CA PHE A 551 -21.14 -6.19 7.43
C PHE A 551 -21.78 -5.27 6.39
N PRO A 552 -21.46 -3.96 6.39
CA PRO A 552 -21.93 -3.05 5.35
C PRO A 552 -21.54 -3.52 3.94
N VAL A 553 -20.35 -4.10 3.79
CA VAL A 553 -19.91 -4.75 2.56
C VAL A 553 -20.10 -6.26 2.74
N ILE A 554 -21.16 -6.82 2.14
CA ILE A 554 -21.59 -8.18 2.47
C ILE A 554 -20.58 -9.27 2.09
N ILE A 555 -19.72 -9.03 1.10
CA ILE A 555 -18.66 -9.98 0.74
C ILE A 555 -17.61 -10.16 1.85
N PHE A 556 -17.59 -9.31 2.89
CA PHE A 556 -16.72 -9.53 4.05
C PHE A 556 -17.28 -10.59 5.02
N ALA A 557 -18.55 -10.99 4.83
CA ALA A 557 -19.23 -12.02 5.61
C ALA A 557 -19.13 -13.43 4.99
N ILE A 558 -18.20 -13.69 4.06
CA ILE A 558 -18.12 -14.97 3.33
C ILE A 558 -17.94 -16.21 4.22
N PRO A 559 -17.14 -16.23 5.31
CA PRO A 559 -17.09 -17.38 6.20
C PRO A 559 -18.47 -17.76 6.77
N TYR A 560 -18.80 -19.06 6.85
CA TYR A 560 -20.14 -19.50 7.29
C TYR A 560 -20.58 -18.92 8.64
N PHE A 561 -19.67 -18.77 9.59
CA PHE A 561 -20.00 -18.19 10.90
C PHE A 561 -20.39 -16.70 10.81
N TYR A 562 -19.82 -15.94 9.87
CA TYR A 562 -20.23 -14.56 9.61
C TYR A 562 -21.53 -14.49 8.81
N GLN A 563 -21.78 -15.43 7.90
CA GLN A 563 -23.09 -15.50 7.26
C GLN A 563 -24.21 -15.74 8.27
N ASN A 564 -23.99 -16.67 9.23
CA ASN A 564 -24.92 -16.91 10.33
C ASN A 564 -25.11 -15.67 11.22
N GLU A 565 -24.06 -14.87 11.42
CA GLU A 565 -24.17 -13.61 12.15
C GLU A 565 -25.01 -12.57 11.38
N VAL A 566 -24.85 -12.48 10.06
CA VAL A 566 -25.72 -11.62 9.25
C VAL A 566 -27.17 -12.06 9.40
N VAL A 567 -27.45 -13.37 9.30
CA VAL A 567 -28.80 -13.91 9.49
C VAL A 567 -29.40 -13.48 10.84
N LYS A 568 -28.65 -13.63 11.94
CA LYS A 568 -29.08 -13.15 13.27
C LYS A 568 -29.34 -11.64 13.29
N GLY A 569 -28.54 -10.86 12.57
CA GLY A 569 -28.76 -9.42 12.39
C GLY A 569 -30.08 -9.12 11.64
N LEU A 570 -30.42 -9.90 10.61
CA LEU A 570 -31.67 -9.76 9.86
C LEU A 570 -32.90 -10.22 10.66
N GLU A 571 -32.74 -11.17 11.57
CA GLU A 571 -33.79 -11.62 12.48
C GLU A 571 -34.08 -10.59 13.57
N LYS A 572 -33.02 -9.99 14.13
CA LYS A 572 -33.12 -9.03 15.23
C LYS A 572 -33.56 -7.64 14.78
N ASN A 573 -33.06 -7.18 13.63
CA ASN A 573 -33.38 -5.84 13.15
C ASN A 573 -34.65 -5.88 12.29
N ASN A 574 -35.50 -4.86 12.39
CA ASN A 574 -36.74 -4.72 11.62
C ASN A 574 -36.45 -4.49 10.12
N VAL A 575 -35.89 -5.50 9.45
CA VAL A 575 -35.54 -5.45 8.03
C VAL A 575 -36.80 -5.73 7.21
N LYS A 576 -37.31 -4.67 6.58
CA LYS A 576 -38.49 -4.73 5.71
C LYS A 576 -38.13 -5.11 4.28
N PHE A 577 -37.10 -4.46 3.74
CA PHE A 577 -36.68 -4.64 2.36
C PHE A 577 -35.29 -5.24 2.27
N VAL A 578 -35.11 -6.11 1.27
CA VAL A 578 -33.81 -6.62 0.84
C VAL A 578 -33.60 -6.20 -0.61
N LEU A 579 -32.54 -5.42 -0.86
CA LEU A 579 -32.02 -5.24 -2.21
C LEU A 579 -31.22 -6.51 -2.57
N TYR A 580 -31.82 -7.39 -3.35
CA TYR A 580 -31.35 -8.76 -3.50
C TYR A 580 -30.28 -8.91 -4.59
N ARG A 581 -30.50 -8.30 -5.75
CA ARG A 581 -29.57 -8.36 -6.89
C ARG A 581 -29.75 -7.16 -7.81
N ASN A 582 -28.70 -6.86 -8.57
CA ASN A 582 -28.70 -5.90 -9.66
C ASN A 582 -27.66 -6.27 -10.72
N SER A 583 -27.51 -5.45 -11.77
CA SER A 583 -26.54 -5.69 -12.86
C SER A 583 -25.11 -5.27 -12.53
N HIS A 584 -24.87 -4.69 -11.34
CA HIS A 584 -23.55 -4.21 -10.96
C HIS A 584 -22.54 -5.36 -10.83
N TRP A 585 -21.30 -5.12 -11.26
CA TRP A 585 -20.25 -6.16 -11.30
C TRP A 585 -19.95 -6.77 -9.93
N ALA A 586 -20.15 -6.00 -8.84
CA ALA A 586 -19.93 -6.46 -7.47
C ALA A 586 -20.93 -7.54 -7.03
N SER A 587 -22.09 -7.64 -7.68
CA SER A 587 -23.04 -8.76 -7.51
C SER A 587 -22.48 -10.08 -8.05
N ARG A 588 -21.42 -10.01 -8.87
CA ARG A 588 -20.70 -11.17 -9.44
C ARG A 588 -19.19 -11.09 -9.18
N PHE A 589 -18.80 -10.76 -7.94
CA PHE A 589 -17.40 -10.54 -7.58
C PHE A 589 -16.49 -11.74 -7.92
N ASP A 590 -15.41 -11.47 -8.67
CA ASP A 590 -14.49 -12.48 -9.23
C ASP A 590 -15.22 -13.58 -10.04
N GLY A 591 -16.36 -13.27 -10.64
CA GLY A 591 -17.15 -14.17 -11.49
C GLY A 591 -18.18 -15.03 -10.76
N PHE A 592 -18.24 -14.97 -9.42
CA PHE A 592 -19.19 -15.72 -8.60
C PHE A 592 -20.36 -14.84 -8.19
N SER A 593 -21.57 -15.36 -8.27
CA SER A 593 -22.73 -14.65 -7.75
C SER A 593 -22.67 -14.56 -6.22
N ASN A 594 -23.30 -13.53 -5.63
CA ASN A 594 -23.35 -13.41 -4.19
C ASN A 594 -24.11 -14.57 -3.52
N GLU A 595 -25.07 -15.19 -4.20
CA GLU A 595 -25.77 -16.40 -3.74
C GLU A 595 -24.84 -17.61 -3.63
N GLU A 596 -23.90 -17.77 -4.58
CA GLU A 596 -22.88 -18.83 -4.53
C GLU A 596 -21.87 -18.60 -3.39
N ARG A 597 -21.54 -17.33 -3.13
CA ARG A 597 -20.56 -16.94 -2.10
C ARG A 597 -21.14 -16.91 -0.69
N LEU A 598 -22.43 -16.63 -0.58
CA LEU A 598 -23.14 -16.40 0.67
C LEU A 598 -24.40 -17.30 0.75
N PRO A 599 -24.25 -18.63 0.60
CA PRO A 599 -25.38 -19.55 0.47
C PRO A 599 -26.29 -19.57 1.70
N VAL A 600 -25.76 -19.33 2.90
CA VAL A 600 -26.54 -19.31 4.14
C VAL A 600 -27.46 -18.09 4.16
N ILE A 601 -26.94 -16.91 3.81
CA ILE A 601 -27.72 -15.67 3.72
C ILE A 601 -28.75 -15.77 2.60
N ALA A 602 -28.36 -16.27 1.43
CA ALA A 602 -29.26 -16.44 0.30
C ALA A 602 -30.39 -17.46 0.59
N LYS A 603 -30.11 -18.52 1.34
CA LYS A 603 -31.14 -19.46 1.82
C LYS A 603 -32.11 -18.78 2.78
N TYR A 604 -31.60 -18.03 3.76
CA TYR A 604 -32.45 -17.29 4.70
C TYR A 604 -33.38 -16.30 3.97
N ILE A 605 -32.83 -15.47 3.07
CA ILE A 605 -33.63 -14.49 2.33
C ILE A 605 -34.76 -15.19 1.54
N ARG A 606 -34.48 -16.30 0.84
CA ARG A 606 -35.51 -17.05 0.10
C ARG A 606 -36.62 -17.62 0.99
N ASN A 607 -36.29 -17.99 2.21
CA ASN A 607 -37.26 -18.52 3.16
C ASN A 607 -38.16 -17.42 3.73
N TYR A 608 -37.61 -16.25 4.07
CA TYR A 608 -38.30 -15.22 4.85
C TYR A 608 -38.73 -13.97 4.07
N PHE A 609 -38.25 -13.81 2.84
CA PHE A 609 -38.60 -12.71 1.96
C PHE A 609 -39.15 -13.24 0.64
N THR A 610 -39.97 -12.43 -0.02
CA THR A 610 -40.49 -12.71 -1.36
C THR A 610 -40.13 -11.57 -2.30
N PHE A 611 -39.97 -11.87 -3.59
CA PHE A 611 -39.83 -10.84 -4.61
C PHE A 611 -41.04 -9.90 -4.53
N TYR A 612 -40.76 -8.59 -4.45
CA TYR A 612 -41.79 -7.57 -4.37
C TYR A 612 -41.91 -6.84 -5.71
N ARG A 613 -40.81 -6.25 -6.16
CA ARG A 613 -40.74 -5.57 -7.46
C ARG A 613 -39.30 -5.39 -7.93
N LYS A 614 -39.17 -5.09 -9.22
CA LYS A 614 -37.92 -4.62 -9.83
C LYS A 614 -38.06 -3.15 -10.19
N ILE A 615 -37.06 -2.34 -9.85
CA ILE A 615 -36.96 -0.93 -10.23
C ILE A 615 -35.66 -0.78 -11.02
N ASP A 616 -35.79 -0.43 -12.30
CA ASP A 616 -34.69 -0.54 -13.26
C ASP A 616 -34.08 -1.96 -13.26
N ASP A 617 -32.82 -2.10 -12.87
CA ASP A 617 -32.14 -3.39 -12.73
C ASP A 617 -32.09 -3.91 -11.28
N ASN A 618 -32.59 -3.14 -10.31
CA ASN A 618 -32.54 -3.44 -8.88
C ASN A 618 -33.75 -4.26 -8.43
N GLU A 619 -33.49 -5.46 -7.89
CA GLU A 619 -34.54 -6.33 -7.36
C GLU A 619 -34.76 -6.12 -5.87
N ILE A 620 -35.99 -5.76 -5.52
CA ILE A 620 -36.41 -5.49 -4.15
C ILE A 620 -37.31 -6.63 -3.67
N TRP A 621 -36.94 -7.18 -2.53
CA TRP A 621 -37.66 -8.24 -1.85
C TRP A 621 -38.23 -7.70 -0.55
N ILE A 622 -39.43 -8.15 -0.17
CA ILE A 622 -40.12 -7.73 1.05
C ILE A 622 -40.29 -8.91 2.00
N ARG A 623 -40.23 -8.67 3.32
CA ARG A 623 -40.45 -9.69 4.34
C ARG A 623 -41.85 -10.31 4.19
N LYS A 624 -41.94 -11.63 4.29
CA LYS A 624 -43.22 -12.36 4.25
C LYS A 624 -44.03 -12.06 5.52
N THR A 625 -45.33 -11.83 5.36
CA THR A 625 -46.27 -11.55 6.46
C THR A 625 -46.42 -12.72 7.44
N GLU A 626 -46.23 -13.96 6.97
CA GLU A 626 -46.29 -15.21 7.77
C GLU A 626 -45.08 -15.39 8.71
N HIS A 627 -44.06 -14.54 8.58
CA HIS A 627 -42.88 -14.56 9.43
C HIS A 627 -42.60 -13.17 10.01
N PRO A 628 -43.46 -12.69 10.95
CA PRO A 628 -43.21 -11.45 11.67
C PRO A 628 -41.91 -11.55 12.48
N LEU A 629 -41.31 -10.41 12.80
CA LEU A 629 -40.11 -10.34 13.63
C LEU A 629 -40.31 -11.13 14.92
N ILE A 630 -39.27 -11.86 15.34
CA ILE A 630 -39.24 -12.45 16.68
C ILE A 630 -39.01 -11.28 17.64
N PRO A 631 -39.98 -10.95 18.53
CA PRO A 631 -39.77 -9.88 19.50
C PRO A 631 -38.55 -10.19 20.37
N ASP A 632 -37.69 -9.20 20.62
CA ASP A 632 -36.53 -9.35 21.52
C ASP A 632 -37.07 -9.63 22.93
N THR A 633 -37.08 -10.90 23.35
CA THR A 633 -37.41 -11.29 24.72
C THR A 633 -36.18 -11.05 25.58
N ARG A 634 -35.88 -9.79 25.88
CA ARG A 634 -34.87 -9.38 26.87
C ARG A 634 -35.32 -8.20 27.69
#